data_AF-A0A9E6CRR8-F1
#
_entry.id   AF-A0A9E6CRR8-F1
#
_cell.length_a   1.000
_cell.length_b   1.000
_cell.length_c   1.000
_cell.angle_alpha   90.00
_cell.angle_beta   90.00
_cell.angle_gamma   90.00
#
_symmetry.space_group_name_H-M   'P 1'
#
loop_
_entity.id
_entity.type
_entity.pdbx_description
1 polymer ?
#
loop_
_entity_poly.entity_id
_entity_poly.type
_entity_poly.pdbx_seq_one_letter_code
_entity_poly.pdbx_strand_id
1 'polypeptide(L)'
;MPTHESCKKRLRQEKKRNARNHYVKMTIRSLSKKMESNIPIEEKEKLINEIYSQLDKAAKRNIIHKRTASRRKARIAAYFNKIKTEKAV
;
A
#
# COMPACT_ATOMS: atom_id res chain seq x y z
N MET A 1 8.47 -30.91 8.06
CA MET A 1 7.08 -31.02 8.55
C MET A 1 7.07 -30.61 10.02
N PRO A 2 6.04 -29.91 10.56
CA PRO A 2 6.06 -29.50 11.96
C PRO A 2 6.12 -30.72 12.87
N THR A 3 7.14 -30.79 13.72
CA THR A 3 7.35 -31.91 14.66
C THR A 3 6.56 -31.73 15.95
N HIS A 4 6.33 -30.48 16.38
CA HIS A 4 5.57 -30.14 17.59
C HIS A 4 4.18 -29.55 17.27
N GLU A 5 3.20 -29.77 18.16
CA GLU A 5 1.84 -29.27 18.01
C GLU A 5 1.76 -27.74 17.97
N SER A 6 2.60 -27.06 18.76
CA SER A 6 2.73 -25.59 18.77
C SER A 6 3.16 -25.06 17.39
N CYS A 7 4.09 -25.75 16.72
CA CYS A 7 4.53 -25.42 15.37
C CYS A 7 3.39 -25.61 14.34
N LYS A 8 2.62 -26.70 14.43
CA LYS A 8 1.44 -26.93 13.57
C LYS A 8 0.38 -25.84 13.76
N LYS A 9 0.15 -25.39 15.00
CA LYS A 9 -0.75 -24.26 15.29
C LYS A 9 -0.23 -22.95 14.70
N ARG A 10 1.07 -22.67 14.84
CA ARG A 10 1.71 -21.45 14.32
C ARG A 10 1.60 -21.37 12.80
N LEU A 11 1.84 -22.47 12.07
CA LEU A 11 1.65 -22.50 10.61
C LEU A 11 0.21 -22.18 10.18
N ARG A 12 -0.80 -22.70 10.88
CA ARG A 12 -2.21 -22.39 10.58
C ARG A 12 -2.52 -20.91 10.77
N GLN A 13 -2.01 -20.31 11.85
CA GLN A 13 -2.20 -18.88 12.13
C GLN A 13 -1.46 -18.00 11.12
N GLU A 14 -0.24 -18.38 10.77
CA GLU A 14 0.60 -17.67 9.80
C GLU A 14 -0.05 -17.64 8.43
N LYS A 15 -0.58 -18.77 7.93
CA LYS A 15 -1.31 -18.81 6.64
C LYS A 15 -2.44 -17.78 6.61
N LYS A 16 -3.26 -17.71 7.67
CA LYS A 16 -4.36 -16.73 7.78
C LYS A 16 -3.86 -15.28 7.87
N ARG A 17 -2.77 -15.03 8.59
CA ARG A 17 -2.15 -13.69 8.69
C ARG A 17 -1.54 -13.26 7.36
N ASN A 18 -0.83 -14.16 6.69
CA ASN A 18 -0.19 -13.92 5.41
C ASN A 18 -1.22 -13.59 4.33
N ALA A 19 -2.31 -14.35 4.22
CA ALA A 19 -3.39 -14.06 3.27
C ALA A 19 -3.97 -12.64 3.44
N ARG A 20 -4.25 -12.23 4.69
CA ARG A 20 -4.75 -10.87 4.98
C ARG A 20 -3.72 -9.78 4.66
N ASN A 21 -2.45 -9.99 5.05
CA ASN A 21 -1.38 -9.04 4.80
C ASN A 21 -1.06 -8.92 3.30
N HIS A 22 -1.12 -10.04 2.58
CA HIS A 22 -0.96 -10.11 1.15
C HIS A 22 -2.04 -9.28 0.44
N TYR A 23 -3.31 -9.48 0.81
CA TYR A 23 -4.42 -8.70 0.27
C TYR A 23 -4.18 -7.18 0.44
N VAL A 24 -3.90 -6.72 1.66
CA VAL A 24 -3.64 -5.28 1.92
C VAL A 24 -2.46 -4.74 1.09
N LYS A 25 -1.35 -5.50 1.02
CA LYS A 25 -0.18 -5.11 0.22
C LYS A 25 -0.51 -5.03 -1.27
N MET A 26 -1.30 -5.98 -1.79
CA MET A 26 -1.71 -6.01 -3.19
C MET A 26 -2.69 -4.90 -3.53
N THR A 27 -3.64 -4.59 -2.64
CA THR A 27 -4.55 -3.45 -2.83
C THR A 27 -3.76 -2.15 -2.95
N ILE A 28 -2.80 -1.88 -2.04
CA ILE A 28 -1.95 -0.68 -2.11
C ILE A 28 -1.14 -0.66 -3.42
N ARG A 29 -0.60 -1.81 -3.85
CA ARG A 29 0.17 -1.90 -5.10
C ARG A 29 -0.71 -1.63 -6.33
N SER A 30 -1.93 -2.17 -6.34
CA SER A 30 -2.91 -1.97 -7.42
C SER A 30 -3.32 -0.51 -7.52
N LEU A 31 -3.66 0.13 -6.39
CA LEU A 31 -3.97 1.56 -6.35
C LEU A 31 -2.79 2.42 -6.81
N SER A 32 -1.57 2.08 -6.39
CA SER A 32 -0.36 2.78 -6.86
C SER A 32 -0.17 2.64 -8.38
N LYS A 33 -0.46 1.47 -8.96
CA LYS A 33 -0.39 1.27 -10.41
C LYS A 33 -1.47 2.06 -11.17
N LYS A 34 -2.66 2.23 -10.58
CA LYS A 34 -3.72 3.07 -11.17
C LYS A 34 -3.27 4.53 -11.30
N MET A 35 -2.44 5.06 -10.40
CA MET A 35 -1.88 6.41 -10.51
C MET A 35 -1.00 6.62 -11.77
N GLU A 36 -0.38 5.55 -12.26
CA GLU A 36 0.45 5.55 -13.47
C GLU A 36 -0.40 5.52 -14.75
N SER A 37 -1.69 5.18 -14.66
CA SER A 37 -2.59 5.16 -15.82
C SER A 37 -2.96 6.58 -16.29
N ASN A 38 -3.38 6.70 -17.54
CA ASN A 38 -3.84 7.96 -18.16
C ASN A 38 -5.26 8.28 -17.69
N ILE A 39 -5.33 8.91 -16.52
CA ILE A 39 -6.55 9.29 -15.82
C ILE A 39 -6.56 10.84 -15.65
N PRO A 40 -7.73 11.51 -15.64
CA PRO A 40 -7.83 12.95 -15.33
C PRO A 40 -7.17 13.33 -14.01
N ILE A 41 -6.70 14.58 -13.89
CA ILE A 41 -5.99 15.06 -12.69
C ILE A 41 -6.88 15.00 -11.45
N GLU A 42 -8.15 15.40 -11.57
CA GLU A 42 -9.12 15.41 -10.47
C GLU A 42 -9.32 14.02 -9.85
N GLU A 43 -9.35 12.98 -10.70
CA GLU A 43 -9.42 11.60 -10.24
C GLU A 43 -8.10 11.14 -9.59
N LYS A 44 -6.95 11.60 -10.08
CA LYS A 44 -5.65 11.34 -9.43
C LYS A 44 -5.58 11.97 -8.03
N GLU A 45 -6.15 13.16 -7.82
CA GLU A 45 -6.20 13.80 -6.49
C GLU A 45 -7.03 12.96 -5.50
N LYS A 46 -8.19 12.46 -5.93
CA LYS A 46 -9.01 11.54 -5.11
C LYS A 46 -8.25 10.25 -4.78
N LEU A 47 -7.57 9.67 -5.77
CA LEU A 47 -6.83 8.42 -5.63
C LEU A 47 -5.63 8.56 -4.67
N ILE A 48 -4.96 9.71 -4.64
CA ILE A 48 -3.88 9.99 -3.67
C ILE A 48 -4.39 9.92 -2.24
N ASN A 49 -5.53 10.56 -1.95
CA ASN A 49 -6.12 10.57 -0.62
C ASN A 49 -6.49 9.15 -0.17
N GLU A 50 -7.02 8.33 -1.08
CA GLU A 50 -7.28 6.91 -0.82
C GLU A 50 -5.99 6.15 -0.51
N ILE A 51 -4.95 6.30 -1.32
CA ILE A 51 -3.65 5.62 -1.13
C ILE A 51 -3.04 6.00 0.22
N TYR A 52 -3.10 7.28 0.62
CA TYR A 52 -2.60 7.74 1.91
C TYR A 52 -3.35 7.09 3.06
N SER A 53 -4.69 7.04 2.99
CA SER A 53 -5.51 6.35 3.99
C SER A 53 -5.12 4.87 4.13
N GLN A 54 -4.92 4.17 3.01
CA GLN A 54 -4.56 2.75 3.02
C GLN A 54 -3.14 2.52 3.57
N LEU A 55 -2.18 3.38 3.23
CA LEU A 55 -0.81 3.30 3.76
C LEU A 55 -0.78 3.49 5.28
N ASP A 56 -1.53 4.47 5.80
CA ASP A 56 -1.58 4.72 7.24
C ASP A 56 -2.29 3.61 8.00
N LYS A 57 -3.39 3.07 7.45
CA LYS A 57 -4.08 1.91 8.02
C LYS A 57 -3.16 0.69 8.06
N ALA A 58 -2.37 0.47 7.00
CA ALA A 58 -1.40 -0.62 6.95
C ALA A 58 -0.24 -0.42 7.95
N ALA A 59 0.21 0.81 8.15
CA ALA A 59 1.23 1.15 9.15
C ALA A 59 0.71 0.98 10.58
N LYS A 60 -0.51 1.45 10.88
CA LYS A 60 -1.17 1.29 12.18
C LYS A 60 -1.32 -0.17 12.58
N ARG A 61 -1.59 -1.04 11.61
CA ARG A 61 -1.70 -2.50 11.81
C ARG A 61 -0.36 -3.25 11.78
N ASN A 62 0.77 -2.54 11.74
CA ASN A 62 2.12 -3.10 11.65
C ASN A 62 2.34 -4.03 10.43
N ILE A 63 1.56 -3.87 9.36
CA ILE A 63 1.74 -4.64 8.11
C ILE A 63 2.94 -4.09 7.32
N ILE A 64 3.14 -2.78 7.40
CA ILE A 64 4.32 -2.07 6.88
C ILE A 64 4.91 -1.19 7.99
N HIS A 65 6.22 -0.99 7.98
CA HIS A 65 6.86 -0.09 8.92
C HIS A 65 6.47 1.38 8.65
N LYS A 66 6.33 2.20 9.70
CA LYS A 66 5.96 3.63 9.59
C LYS A 66 6.82 4.40 8.58
N ARG A 67 8.15 4.20 8.61
CA ARG A 67 9.08 4.82 7.64
C ARG A 67 8.84 4.37 6.21
N THR A 68 8.38 3.13 6.00
CA THR A 68 8.03 2.64 4.65
C THR A 68 6.76 3.29 4.14
N ALA A 69 5.77 3.52 5.02
CA ALA A 69 4.58 4.29 4.67
C ALA A 69 4.94 5.74 4.30
N SER A 70 5.70 6.44 5.14
CA SER A 70 6.16 7.81 4.86
C SER A 70 6.96 7.92 3.57
N ARG A 71 7.90 6.99 3.32
CA ARG A 71 8.68 6.97 2.07
C ARG A 71 7.81 6.77 0.83
N ARG A 72 6.79 5.91 0.91
CA ARG A 72 5.86 5.69 -0.21
C ARG A 72 4.98 6.92 -0.46
N LYS A 73 4.47 7.57 0.60
CA LYS A 73 3.74 8.84 0.48
C LYS A 73 4.57 9.91 -0.22
N ALA A 74 5.81 10.11 0.23
CA ALA A 74 6.72 11.10 -0.36
C ALA A 74 6.97 10.87 -1.85
N ARG A 75 7.17 9.61 -2.28
CA ARG A 75 7.36 9.27 -3.70
C ARG A 75 6.12 9.54 -4.54
N ILE A 76 4.93 9.19 -4.03
CA ILE A 76 3.67 9.42 -4.74
C ILE A 76 3.39 10.92 -4.87
N ALA A 77 3.63 11.69 -3.80
CA ALA A 77 3.52 13.14 -3.83
C ALA A 77 4.44 13.77 -4.87
N ALA A 78 5.72 13.37 -4.90
CA ALA A 78 6.69 13.86 -5.87
C ALA A 78 6.28 13.56 -7.31
N TYR A 79 5.78 12.34 -7.57
CA TYR A 79 5.29 11.94 -8.89
C TYR A 79 4.07 12.77 -9.33
N PHE A 80 3.10 12.96 -8.44
CA PHE A 80 1.91 13.75 -8.75
C PHE A 80 2.24 15.23 -8.98
N ASN A 81 3.09 15.80 -8.14
CA ASN A 81 3.53 17.19 -8.29
C ASN A 81 4.23 17.40 -9.63
N LYS A 82 5.11 16.46 -10.04
CA LYS A 82 5.77 16.50 -11.35
C LYS A 82 4.76 16.57 -12.50
N ILE A 83 3.76 15.69 -12.51
CA ILE A 83 2.70 15.67 -13.53
C ILE A 83 1.91 16.99 -13.53
N LYS A 84 1.61 17.52 -12.33
CA LYS A 84 0.87 18.77 -12.19
C LYS A 84 1.65 19.96 -12.76
N THR A 85 2.96 20.03 -12.51
CA THR A 85 3.84 21.05 -13.11
C THR A 85 3.94 20.91 -14.63
N GLU A 86 4.10 19.69 -15.17
CA GLU A 86 4.24 19.46 -16.62
C GLU A 86 2.98 19.83 -17.42
N LYS A 87 1.80 19.86 -16.79
CA LYS A 87 0.55 20.34 -17.42
C LYS A 87 0.27 21.82 -17.20
N ALA A 88 0.97 22.46 -16.26
CA ALA A 88 0.79 23.87 -15.93
C ALA A 88 1.75 24.79 -16.71
N VAL A 89 2.81 24.21 -17.28
CA VAL A 89 3.72 24.83 -18.27
C VAL A 89 3.22 24.51 -19.67
#